data_AF-A0A7V9EKA1-F1
#
_entry.id   AF-A0A7V9EKA1-F1
#
_cell.length_a   1.000
_cell.length_b   1.000
_cell.length_c   1.000
_cell.angle_alpha   90.00
_cell.angle_beta   90.00
_cell.angle_gamma   90.00
#
_symmetry.space_group_name_H-M   'P 1'
#
loop_
_entity.id
_entity.type
_entity.pdbx_description
1 polymer ?
#
loop_
_entity_poly.entity_id
_entity_poly.type
_entity_poly.pdbx_seq_one_letter_code
_entity_poly.pdbx_strand_id
1 'polypeptide(L)'
;MVDLEDAEVGIFAEVSSGGFARSLGLAAPLGAGEAAVIAIAETRRWDAALDDFAARTVLRHRNPGIQIRTSRDLLRQAVVARSLLDSAEAQSVYGDMLVEGYKGPARLRD
;
A
#
# COMPACT_ATOMS: atom_id res chain seq x y z
N MET A 1 5.35 -8.20 12.92
CA MET A 1 3.93 -8.46 13.23
C MET A 1 3.22 -7.14 13.03
N VAL A 2 2.15 -7.10 12.23
CA VAL A 2 1.36 -5.87 12.03
C VAL A 2 0.30 -5.85 13.12
N ASP A 3 0.23 -4.74 13.85
CA ASP A 3 -0.78 -4.56 14.89
C ASP A 3 -2.09 -4.14 14.23
N LEU A 4 -3.13 -4.93 14.41
CA LEU A 4 -4.44 -4.74 13.80
C LEU A 4 -5.48 -4.61 14.91
N GLU A 5 -6.42 -3.69 14.73
CA GLU A 5 -7.60 -3.58 15.57
C GLU A 5 -8.59 -4.71 15.25
N ASP A 6 -9.42 -5.10 16.22
CA ASP A 6 -10.40 -6.19 16.05
C ASP A 6 -11.31 -5.99 14.82
N ALA A 7 -11.67 -4.74 14.52
CA ALA A 7 -12.48 -4.38 13.36
C ALA A 7 -11.75 -4.64 12.01
N GLU A 8 -10.42 -4.66 12.00
CA GLU A 8 -9.58 -4.84 10.81
C GLU A 8 -9.29 -6.33 10.55
N VAL A 9 -9.33 -7.17 11.59
CA VAL A 9 -8.99 -8.60 11.52
C VAL A 9 -9.86 -9.36 10.51
N GLY A 10 -11.16 -9.04 10.45
CA GLY A 10 -12.08 -9.71 9.52
C GLY A 10 -11.71 -9.47 8.05
N ILE A 11 -11.43 -8.22 7.68
CA ILE A 11 -11.02 -7.85 6.32
C ILE A 11 -9.65 -8.46 6.02
N PHE A 12 -8.70 -8.36 6.96
CA PHE A 12 -7.38 -8.96 6.83
C PHE A 12 -7.46 -10.45 6.53
N ALA A 13 -8.23 -11.21 7.31
CA ALA A 13 -8.38 -12.66 7.15
C ALA A 13 -9.02 -13.02 5.80
N GLU A 14 -9.98 -12.22 5.34
CA GLU A 14 -10.63 -12.42 4.05
C GLU A 14 -9.65 -12.22 2.89
N VAL A 15 -8.98 -11.06 2.82
CA VAL A 15 -8.13 -10.70 1.67
C VAL A 15 -6.80 -11.45 1.64
N SER A 16 -6.35 -11.98 2.79
CA SER A 16 -5.20 -12.89 2.87
C SER A 16 -5.56 -14.34 2.56
N SER A 17 -6.85 -14.65 2.33
CA SER A 17 -7.28 -16.02 2.07
C SER A 17 -7.08 -16.45 0.60
N GLY A 18 -6.73 -17.72 0.40
CA GLY A 18 -6.64 -18.30 -0.95
C GLY A 18 -7.99 -18.44 -1.65
N GLY A 19 -9.09 -18.50 -0.91
CA GLY A 19 -10.44 -18.50 -1.48
C GLY A 19 -10.75 -17.18 -2.19
N PHE A 20 -10.52 -16.08 -1.49
CA PHE A 20 -10.71 -14.74 -2.02
C PHE A 20 -9.78 -14.46 -3.20
N ALA A 21 -8.49 -14.79 -3.08
CA ALA A 21 -7.52 -14.64 -4.17
C ALA A 21 -7.97 -15.34 -5.46
N ARG A 22 -8.44 -16.59 -5.36
CA ARG A 22 -8.96 -17.34 -6.51
C ARG A 22 -10.21 -16.71 -7.11
N SER A 23 -11.11 -16.16 -6.29
CA SER A 23 -12.32 -15.49 -6.81
C SER A 23 -12.01 -14.25 -7.67
N LEU A 24 -10.83 -13.65 -7.49
CA LEU A 24 -10.33 -12.52 -8.28
C LEU A 24 -9.35 -12.92 -9.38
N GLY A 25 -9.11 -14.20 -9.59
CA GLY A 25 -8.16 -14.70 -10.59
C GLY A 25 -6.69 -14.43 -10.25
N LEU A 26 -6.36 -14.19 -8.98
CA LEU A 26 -4.98 -13.99 -8.53
C LEU A 26 -4.25 -15.33 -8.40
N ALA A 27 -2.96 -15.33 -8.73
CA ALA A 27 -2.12 -16.53 -8.67
C ALA A 27 -1.87 -17.01 -7.23
N ALA A 28 -1.88 -16.10 -6.26
CA ALA A 28 -1.66 -16.37 -4.84
C ALA A 28 -2.41 -15.33 -3.98
N PRO A 29 -2.63 -15.61 -2.68
CA PRO A 29 -3.13 -14.61 -1.73
C PRO A 29 -2.16 -13.44 -1.54
N LEU A 30 -2.69 -12.32 -1.05
CA LEU A 30 -1.89 -11.15 -0.73
C LEU A 30 -0.92 -11.42 0.43
N GLY A 31 0.21 -10.72 0.41
CA GLY A 31 1.14 -10.73 1.54
C GLY A 31 0.52 -10.08 2.78
N ALA A 32 1.03 -10.43 3.97
CA ALA A 32 0.51 -9.89 5.23
C ALA A 32 0.56 -8.35 5.31
N GLY A 33 1.59 -7.72 4.74
CA GLY A 33 1.69 -6.26 4.70
C GLY A 33 0.59 -5.62 3.84
N GLU A 34 0.35 -6.14 2.65
CA GLU A 34 -0.67 -5.65 1.72
C GLU A 34 -2.08 -5.86 2.26
N ALA A 35 -2.33 -7.05 2.80
CA ALA A 35 -3.60 -7.38 3.43
C ALA A 35 -3.91 -6.44 4.61
N ALA A 36 -2.90 -6.11 5.42
CA ALA A 36 -3.06 -5.19 6.54
C ALA A 36 -3.34 -3.75 6.07
N VAL A 37 -2.61 -3.25 5.07
CA VAL A 37 -2.86 -1.91 4.49
C VAL A 37 -4.30 -1.81 3.98
N ILE A 38 -4.80 -2.84 3.30
CA ILE A 38 -6.18 -2.88 2.80
C ILE A 38 -7.18 -2.88 3.95
N ALA A 39 -6.97 -3.72 4.96
CA ALA A 39 -7.86 -3.79 6.12
C ALA A 39 -7.95 -2.47 6.89
N ILE A 40 -6.80 -1.83 7.13
CA ILE A 40 -6.71 -0.52 7.79
C ILE A 40 -7.39 0.56 6.94
N ALA A 41 -7.08 0.61 5.64
CA ALA A 41 -7.65 1.62 4.74
C ALA A 41 -9.18 1.51 4.66
N GLU A 42 -9.72 0.29 4.52
CA GLU A 42 -11.15 0.03 4.49
C GLU A 42 -11.86 0.43 5.78
N THR A 43 -11.32 0.01 6.93
CA THR A 43 -11.95 0.25 8.23
C THR A 43 -11.91 1.73 8.61
N ARG A 44 -10.75 2.38 8.39
CA ARG A 44 -10.51 3.78 8.80
C ARG A 44 -10.89 4.81 7.75
N ARG A 45 -11.29 4.37 6.54
CA ARG A 45 -11.55 5.23 5.37
C ARG A 45 -10.35 6.11 5.00
N TRP A 46 -9.17 5.51 5.05
CA TRP A 46 -7.93 6.19 4.67
C TRP A 46 -7.60 5.92 3.19
N ASP A 47 -6.86 6.84 2.59
CA ASP A 47 -6.19 6.60 1.32
C ASP A 47 -5.13 5.51 1.52
N ALA A 48 -4.99 4.60 0.55
CA ALA A 48 -4.02 3.52 0.59
C ALA A 48 -2.82 3.82 -0.31
N ALA A 49 -1.61 3.70 0.24
CA ALA A 49 -0.38 3.71 -0.55
C ALA A 49 0.02 2.27 -0.91
N LEU A 50 -0.12 1.89 -2.18
CA LEU A 50 0.12 0.54 -2.69
C LEU A 50 0.77 0.58 -4.07
N ASP A 51 1.95 -0.02 -4.23
CA ASP A 51 2.59 -0.19 -5.55
C ASP A 51 2.25 -1.54 -6.20
N ASP A 52 2.02 -2.58 -5.39
CA ASP A 52 1.73 -3.91 -5.88
C ASP A 52 0.44 -3.95 -6.72
N PHE A 53 0.49 -4.66 -7.85
CA PHE A 53 -0.62 -4.71 -8.79
C PHE A 53 -1.80 -5.53 -8.25
N ALA A 54 -1.53 -6.66 -7.59
CA ALA A 54 -2.56 -7.52 -7.03
C ALA A 54 -3.28 -6.82 -5.87
N ALA A 55 -2.54 -6.20 -4.96
CA ALA A 55 -3.10 -5.44 -3.84
C ALA A 55 -4.01 -4.28 -4.32
N ARG A 56 -3.56 -3.52 -5.34
CA ARG A 56 -4.39 -2.47 -5.94
C ARG A 56 -5.65 -3.02 -6.60
N THR A 57 -5.55 -4.17 -7.26
CA THR A 57 -6.70 -4.82 -7.91
C THR A 57 -7.72 -5.26 -6.87
N VAL A 58 -7.26 -5.87 -5.77
CA VAL A 58 -8.11 -6.25 -4.64
C VAL A 58 -8.84 -5.03 -4.07
N LEU A 59 -8.11 -3.98 -3.72
CA LEU A 59 -8.71 -2.81 -3.07
C LEU A 59 -9.72 -2.09 -3.98
N ARG A 60 -9.42 -1.95 -5.28
CA ARG A 60 -10.38 -1.37 -6.26
C ARG A 60 -11.65 -2.19 -6.39
N HIS A 61 -11.55 -3.51 -6.32
CA HIS A 61 -12.71 -4.39 -6.40
C HIS A 61 -13.57 -4.30 -5.14
N ARG A 62 -12.94 -4.30 -3.97
CA ARG A 62 -13.65 -4.30 -2.67
C ARG A 62 -14.27 -2.96 -2.34
N ASN A 63 -13.49 -1.89 -2.48
CA ASN A 63 -13.91 -0.57 -2.08
C ASN A 63 -13.42 0.49 -3.08
N PRO A 64 -14.17 0.71 -4.17
CA PRO A 64 -13.82 1.71 -5.19
C PRO A 64 -13.85 3.15 -4.66
N GLY A 65 -14.38 3.39 -3.45
CA GLY A 65 -14.38 4.70 -2.81
C GLY A 65 -13.01 5.09 -2.24
N ILE A 66 -12.12 4.13 -1.97
CA ILE A 66 -10.80 4.40 -1.40
C ILE A 66 -9.83 4.83 -2.51
N GLN A 67 -9.17 5.97 -2.28
CA GLN A 67 -8.14 6.43 -3.19
C GLN A 67 -6.87 5.61 -3.00
N ILE A 68 -6.28 5.25 -4.13
CA ILE A 68 -5.02 4.50 -4.18
C ILE A 68 -3.94 5.44 -4.69
N ARG A 69 -2.84 5.52 -3.95
CA ARG A 69 -1.62 6.23 -4.35
C ARG A 69 -0.50 5.23 -4.55
N THR A 70 0.25 5.37 -5.63
CA THR A 70 1.54 4.69 -5.78
C THR A 70 2.65 5.57 -5.21
N SER A 71 3.82 5.02 -4.94
CA SER A 71 4.96 5.85 -4.52
C SER A 71 5.39 6.84 -5.57
N ARG A 72 5.19 6.53 -6.85
CA ARG A 72 5.34 7.51 -7.93
C ARG A 72 4.36 8.67 -7.79
N ASP A 73 3.12 8.42 -7.37
CA ASP A 73 2.14 9.49 -7.15
C ASP A 73 2.50 10.35 -5.94
N LEU A 74 2.98 9.72 -4.86
CA LEU A 74 3.45 10.42 -3.65
C LEU A 74 4.65 11.33 -3.95
N LEU A 75 5.65 10.83 -4.69
CA LEU A 75 6.80 11.61 -5.12
C LEU A 75 6.40 12.77 -6.05
N ARG A 76 5.49 12.52 -7.00
CA ARG A 76 4.95 13.59 -7.85
C ARG A 76 4.27 14.68 -7.01
N GLN A 77 3.52 14.30 -5.98
CA GLN A 77 2.86 15.25 -5.08
C GLN A 77 3.87 16.03 -4.22
N ALA A 78 4.95 15.40 -3.78
CA ALA A 78 6.03 16.06 -3.04
C ALA A 78 6.71 17.17 -3.87
N VAL A 79 6.90 16.94 -5.17
CA VAL A 79 7.44 17.93 -6.11
C VAL A 79 6.42 19.04 -6.39
N VAL A 80 5.24 18.67 -6.91
CA VAL A 80 4.30 19.62 -7.52
C VAL A 80 3.52 20.41 -6.48
N ALA A 81 3.06 19.75 -5.41
CA ALA A 81 2.10 20.36 -4.48
C ALA A 81 2.77 20.92 -3.21
N ARG A 82 3.97 20.45 -2.87
CA ARG A 82 4.59 20.73 -1.57
C ARG A 82 5.99 21.35 -1.68
N SER A 83 6.60 21.34 -2.87
CA SER A 83 7.98 21.80 -3.09
C SER A 83 8.99 21.22 -2.07
N LEU A 84 8.75 19.98 -1.63
CA LEU A 84 9.60 19.27 -0.68
C LEU A 84 10.83 18.65 -1.35
N LEU A 85 10.70 18.36 -2.64
CA LEU A 85 11.72 17.80 -3.49
C LEU A 85 11.67 18.52 -4.84
N ASP A 86 12.81 18.62 -5.51
CA ASP A 86 12.82 18.86 -6.94
C ASP A 86 12.63 17.56 -7.74
N SER A 87 12.48 17.70 -9.07
CA SER A 87 12.27 16.56 -9.96
C SER A 87 13.45 15.60 -10.01
N ALA A 88 14.68 16.09 -9.84
CA ALA A 88 15.89 15.26 -9.87
C ALA A 88 16.01 14.45 -8.57
N GLU A 89 15.75 15.08 -7.42
CA GLU A 89 15.71 14.43 -6.11
C GLU A 89 14.63 13.34 -6.08
N ALA A 90 13.41 13.65 -6.53
CA ALA A 90 12.33 12.66 -6.59
C ALA A 90 12.68 11.46 -7.49
N GLN A 91 13.36 11.71 -8.61
CA GLN A 91 13.82 10.64 -9.50
C GLN A 91 14.93 9.79 -8.87
N SER A 92 15.86 10.41 -8.12
CA SER A 92 16.89 9.70 -7.37
C SER A 92 16.26 8.79 -6.33
N VAL A 93 15.36 9.33 -5.50
CA VAL A 93 14.65 8.55 -4.47
C VAL A 93 13.89 7.39 -5.09
N TYR A 94 13.17 7.62 -6.19
CA TYR A 94 12.47 6.54 -6.89
C TYR A 94 13.43 5.46 -7.41
N GLY A 95 14.59 5.87 -7.95
CA GLY A 95 15.65 4.96 -8.38
C GLY A 95 16.17 4.09 -7.24
N ASP A 96 16.47 4.71 -6.10
CA ASP A 96 16.96 4.01 -4.90
C ASP A 96 15.92 2.99 -4.40
N MET A 97 14.63 3.35 -4.40
CA MET A 97 13.54 2.46 -4.00
C MET A 97 13.43 1.22 -4.91
N LEU A 98 13.69 1.36 -6.21
CA LEU A 98 13.67 0.24 -7.16
C LEU A 98 14.86 -0.70 -6.98
N VAL A 99 16.04 -0.16 -6.68
CA VAL A 99 17.28 -0.94 -6.55
C VAL A 99 17.39 -1.61 -5.19
N GLU A 100 17.05 -0.89 -4.13
CA GLU A 100 17.27 -1.34 -2.75
C GLU A 100 16.04 -1.93 -2.08
N GLY A 101 14.86 -1.75 -2.69
CA GLY A 101 13.57 -1.99 -2.07
C GLY A 101 13.24 -0.96 -0.98
N TYR A 102 12.11 -1.15 -0.31
CA TYR A 102 11.72 -0.30 0.82
C TYR A 102 12.55 -0.63 2.06
N LYS A 103 13.47 0.28 2.40
CA LYS A 103 14.21 0.24 3.66
C LYS A 103 13.71 1.36 4.57
N GLY A 104 13.02 0.98 5.65
CA GLY A 104 12.74 1.91 6.73
C GLY A 104 13.99 2.16 7.58
N PRO A 105 14.07 3.28 8.31
CA PRO A 105 15.11 3.45 9.32
C PRO A 105 15.00 2.32 10.36
N ALA A 106 16.13 1.77 10.81
CA ALA A 106 16.15 0.66 11.77
C ALA A 106 15.44 0.97 13.11
N ARG A 107 15.20 2.26 13.38
CA ARG A 107 14.34 2.77 14.45
C ARG A 107 13.64 4.03 13.95
N LEU A 108 12.33 4.14 14.19
CA LEU A 108 11.67 5.44 14.25
C LEU A 108 12.33 6.18 15.43
N ARG A 109 12.98 7.31 15.16
CA ARG A 109 13.45 8.18 16.25
C ARG A 109 12.27 9.04 16.68
N ASP A 110 11.96 8.95 17.98
CA ASP A 110 11.08 9.88 18.70
C ASP A 110 11.63 11.31 18.66
#